data_AF-A0A8C5E3S0-F1
#
_entry.id   AF-A0A8C5E3S0-F1
#
_cell.length_a   1.000
_cell.length_b   1.000
_cell.length_c   1.000
_cell.angle_alpha   90.00
_cell.angle_beta   90.00
_cell.angle_gamma   90.00
#
_symmetry.space_group_name_H-M   'P 1'
#
loop_
_entity.id
_entity.type
_entity.pdbx_description
1 polymer ?
#
loop_
_entity_poly.entity_id
_entity_poly.type
_entity_poly.pdbx_seq_one_letter_code
_entity_poly.pdbx_strand_id
1 'polypeptide(L)'
;ESSSRFRVFSLSTAGRIVFELFADVTPKTAENFQALCTGEKGLGKTTGKPMYFKGCPFHRIIKKFMIQGGDFSNHNGTGGESIYGEKFEDENFHYKHDKAGLLSMANAGPNTNGSQFFITTVPTPHLDGKHVVFGHVLKGMGVVKMLESIDTKEDAPVKPCVIADCGEHKDGDSWGAASSDESGDSHPDFPEDADMDLSDVDKLLSVAEDLKNIGNRLFRSQAWEAAVNKYSKALRYLEAGGDELPEDAQKKLEPTALSCFLNTAACKLKMQLWQEALDSCNEALELNEANTKALFRRAQAWQGLKEFSEAMADLKKAQGITPEDKGEIIVLP
;
A
#
# COMPACT_ATOMS: atom_id res chain seq x y z
N GLU A 1 -1.02 11.05 18.18
CA GLU A 1 -0.56 10.74 16.82
C GLU A 1 0.28 9.48 16.92
N SER A 2 -0.19 8.36 16.36
CA SER A 2 0.58 7.11 16.34
C SER A 2 1.72 7.28 15.35
N SER A 3 2.94 7.42 15.86
CA SER A 3 4.14 7.40 15.05
C SER A 3 4.45 5.94 14.78
N SER A 4 4.02 5.40 13.63
CA SER A 4 4.56 4.14 13.12
C SER A 4 6.08 4.24 13.12
N ARG A 5 6.74 3.33 13.85
CA ARG A 5 8.13 3.42 14.27
C ARG A 5 9.09 3.31 13.07
N PHE A 6 8.58 2.86 11.92
CA PHE A 6 9.29 2.66 10.66
C PHE A 6 8.45 3.23 9.51
N ARG A 7 9.03 4.14 8.71
CA ARG A 7 8.35 4.67 7.52
C ARG A 7 8.66 3.81 6.31
N VAL A 8 7.64 3.09 5.82
CA VAL A 8 7.79 2.17 4.69
C VAL A 8 7.11 2.72 3.43
N PHE A 9 7.86 2.88 2.34
CA PHE A 9 7.33 3.19 1.00
C PHE A 9 7.63 2.02 0.03
N SER A 10 6.65 1.63 -0.81
CA SER A 10 6.75 0.56 -1.82
C SER A 10 6.63 1.14 -3.23
N LEU A 11 7.38 0.61 -4.21
CA LEU A 11 7.52 1.18 -5.56
C LEU A 11 6.85 0.37 -6.71
N SER A 12 6.13 -0.73 -6.44
CA SER A 12 5.37 -1.44 -7.49
C SER A 12 4.15 -2.19 -6.94
N THR A 13 3.19 -2.48 -7.84
CA THR A 13 1.80 -2.99 -7.65
C THR A 13 1.24 -2.76 -6.24
N ALA A 14 0.42 -1.72 -6.06
CA ALA A 14 -0.04 -1.26 -4.75
C ALA A 14 -0.79 -2.35 -3.93
N GLY A 15 -1.34 -3.37 -4.58
CA GLY A 15 -1.99 -4.50 -3.93
C GLY A 15 -3.40 -4.74 -4.46
N ARG A 16 -4.17 -5.58 -3.75
CA ARG A 16 -5.55 -5.93 -4.09
C ARG A 16 -6.50 -5.37 -3.04
N ILE A 17 -7.64 -4.86 -3.50
CA ILE A 17 -8.79 -4.51 -2.64
C ILE A 17 -9.89 -5.52 -2.91
N VAL A 18 -10.44 -6.11 -1.86
CA VAL A 18 -11.58 -7.02 -1.93
C VAL A 18 -12.77 -6.34 -1.26
N PHE A 19 -13.92 -6.34 -1.93
CA PHE A 19 -15.14 -5.75 -1.40
C PHE A 19 -16.17 -6.84 -1.10
N GLU A 20 -16.90 -6.67 0.00
CA GLU A 20 -18.20 -7.29 0.19
C GLU A 20 -19.27 -6.32 -0.34
N LEU A 21 -20.22 -6.83 -1.13
CA LEU A 21 -21.34 -6.06 -1.67
C LEU A 21 -22.63 -6.45 -0.94
N PHE A 22 -23.39 -5.45 -0.51
CA PHE A 22 -24.66 -5.62 0.22
C PHE A 22 -25.80 -5.95 -0.74
N ALA A 23 -25.72 -7.09 -1.43
CA ALA A 23 -26.72 -7.51 -2.42
C ALA A 23 -28.09 -7.84 -1.80
N ASP A 24 -28.13 -8.11 -0.50
CA ASP A 24 -29.36 -8.32 0.29
C ASP A 24 -30.12 -7.02 0.60
N VAL A 25 -29.41 -5.88 0.68
CA VAL A 25 -29.99 -4.56 1.00
C VAL A 25 -30.10 -3.67 -0.22
N THR A 26 -29.11 -3.70 -1.11
CA THR A 26 -29.01 -2.89 -2.34
C THR A 26 -28.71 -3.77 -3.56
N PRO A 27 -29.60 -4.71 -3.92
CA PRO A 27 -29.37 -5.68 -4.98
C PRO A 27 -29.03 -5.05 -6.33
N LYS A 28 -29.73 -3.99 -6.74
CA LYS A 28 -29.48 -3.35 -8.04
C LYS A 28 -28.13 -2.64 -8.07
N THR A 29 -27.79 -1.96 -6.98
CA THR A 29 -26.52 -1.23 -6.86
C THR A 29 -25.34 -2.21 -6.82
N ALA A 30 -25.49 -3.31 -6.07
CA ALA A 30 -24.50 -4.39 -6.01
C ALA A 30 -24.32 -5.09 -7.37
N GLU A 31 -25.39 -5.46 -8.06
CA GLU A 31 -25.33 -6.09 -9.39
C GLU A 31 -24.65 -5.17 -10.41
N ASN A 32 -24.95 -3.86 -10.37
CA ASN A 32 -24.27 -2.89 -11.24
C ASN A 32 -22.75 -2.90 -11.04
N PHE A 33 -22.29 -2.82 -9.79
CA PHE A 33 -20.87 -2.79 -9.50
C PHE A 33 -20.19 -4.13 -9.83
N GLN A 34 -20.81 -5.26 -9.48
CA GLN A 34 -20.29 -6.60 -9.81
C GLN A 34 -20.12 -6.77 -11.32
N ALA A 35 -21.11 -6.39 -12.12
CA ALA A 35 -21.06 -6.59 -13.56
C ALA A 35 -20.02 -5.67 -14.23
N LEU A 36 -19.80 -4.47 -13.67
CA LEU A 36 -18.72 -3.56 -14.08
C LEU A 36 -17.33 -4.07 -13.64
N CYS A 37 -17.25 -4.90 -12.59
CA CYS A 37 -16.02 -5.62 -12.23
C CYS A 37 -15.73 -6.80 -13.14
N THR A 38 -16.72 -7.46 -13.76
CA THR A 38 -16.49 -8.60 -14.66
C THR A 38 -16.42 -8.19 -16.14
N GLY A 39 -17.01 -7.06 -16.51
CA GLY A 39 -17.10 -6.60 -17.90
C GLY A 39 -18.15 -7.37 -18.73
N GLU A 40 -18.99 -8.19 -18.10
CA GLU A 40 -19.87 -9.14 -18.77
C GLU A 40 -20.96 -8.50 -19.65
N LYS A 41 -21.31 -7.24 -19.39
CA LYS A 41 -22.37 -6.52 -20.13
C LYS A 41 -21.90 -5.92 -21.46
N GLY A 42 -20.62 -6.05 -21.80
CA GLY A 42 -20.09 -5.62 -23.10
C GLY A 42 -19.96 -4.11 -23.23
N LEU A 43 -20.43 -3.54 -24.35
CA LEU A 43 -20.34 -2.11 -24.62
C LEU A 43 -21.53 -1.36 -24.03
N GLY A 44 -21.22 -0.25 -23.38
CA GLY A 44 -22.21 0.69 -22.88
C GLY A 44 -22.94 1.41 -24.02
N LYS A 45 -24.23 1.69 -23.81
CA LYS A 45 -25.12 2.20 -24.86
C LYS A 45 -24.91 3.68 -25.12
N THR A 46 -24.59 4.45 -24.08
CA THR A 46 -24.42 5.91 -24.19
C THR A 46 -22.97 6.29 -24.44
N THR A 47 -22.02 5.56 -23.86
CA THR A 47 -20.59 5.85 -23.98
C THR A 47 -19.93 5.14 -25.16
N GLY A 48 -20.48 4.01 -25.61
CA GLY A 48 -19.85 3.14 -26.62
C GLY A 48 -18.54 2.50 -26.15
N LYS A 49 -18.24 2.54 -24.85
CA LYS A 49 -17.03 1.99 -24.24
C LYS A 49 -17.35 0.67 -23.53
N PRO A 50 -16.36 -0.23 -23.33
CA PRO A 50 -16.57 -1.41 -22.50
C PRO A 50 -17.01 -1.02 -21.09
N MET A 51 -18.11 -1.61 -20.61
CA MET A 51 -18.60 -1.45 -19.25
C MET A 51 -17.77 -2.30 -18.29
N TYR A 52 -16.52 -1.90 -18.09
CA TYR A 52 -15.53 -2.66 -17.36
C TYR A 52 -14.57 -1.72 -16.62
N PHE A 53 -14.35 -1.96 -15.32
CA PHE A 53 -13.46 -1.13 -14.51
C PHE A 53 -11.97 -1.40 -14.76
N LYS A 54 -11.60 -2.48 -15.47
CA LYS A 54 -10.20 -2.74 -15.81
C LYS A 54 -9.63 -1.59 -16.65
N GLY A 55 -8.55 -0.99 -16.16
CA GLY A 55 -7.91 0.19 -16.74
C GLY A 55 -8.54 1.52 -16.30
N CYS A 56 -9.62 1.51 -15.52
CA CYS A 56 -10.24 2.74 -15.02
C CYS A 56 -9.37 3.37 -13.91
N PRO A 57 -9.13 4.69 -13.94
CA PRO A 57 -8.39 5.35 -12.88
C PRO A 57 -9.26 5.76 -11.69
N PHE A 58 -8.61 5.91 -10.54
CA PHE A 58 -9.05 6.78 -9.46
C PHE A 58 -8.70 8.21 -9.85
N HIS A 59 -9.69 8.97 -10.29
CA HIS A 59 -9.50 10.30 -10.88
C HIS A 59 -9.60 11.42 -9.85
N ARG A 60 -10.09 11.13 -8.63
CA ARG A 60 -10.25 12.10 -7.55
C ARG A 60 -9.97 11.46 -6.19
N ILE A 61 -9.02 12.03 -5.45
CA ILE A 61 -8.54 11.55 -4.15
C ILE A 61 -8.48 12.75 -3.19
N ILE A 62 -9.16 12.63 -2.04
CA ILE A 62 -9.16 13.67 -1.00
C ILE A 62 -8.75 13.02 0.31
N LYS A 63 -7.58 13.44 0.82
CA LYS A 63 -7.02 12.98 2.10
C LYS A 63 -8.02 13.25 3.23
N LYS A 64 -8.19 12.25 4.10
CA LYS A 64 -9.13 12.22 5.23
C LYS A 64 -10.58 12.43 4.79
N PHE A 65 -10.95 11.89 3.64
CA PHE A 65 -12.31 11.91 3.14
C PHE A 65 -12.65 10.62 2.36
N MET A 66 -12.19 10.53 1.10
CA MET A 66 -12.53 9.43 0.20
C MET A 66 -11.61 9.37 -1.02
N ILE A 67 -11.61 8.22 -1.69
CA ILE A 67 -11.01 8.00 -3.03
C ILE A 67 -12.10 7.60 -4.02
N GLN A 68 -12.14 8.25 -5.19
CA GLN A 68 -13.21 8.13 -6.17
C GLN A 68 -12.68 7.65 -7.53
N GLY A 69 -13.41 6.69 -8.11
CA GLY A 69 -13.12 6.07 -9.40
C GLY A 69 -14.39 5.74 -10.18
N GLY A 70 -14.28 4.86 -11.17
CA GLY A 70 -15.41 4.30 -11.91
C GLY A 70 -15.88 5.09 -13.13
N ASP A 71 -15.20 6.17 -13.51
CA ASP A 71 -15.38 6.83 -14.82
C ASP A 71 -14.55 6.09 -15.88
N PHE A 72 -15.09 5.00 -16.41
CA PHE A 72 -14.41 4.17 -17.41
C PHE A 72 -14.42 4.78 -18.82
N SER A 73 -15.16 5.88 -19.06
CA SER A 73 -15.31 6.45 -20.40
C SER A 73 -14.46 7.70 -20.62
N ASN A 74 -14.49 8.65 -19.67
CA ASN A 74 -13.81 9.94 -19.76
C ASN A 74 -12.64 10.05 -18.77
N HIS A 75 -12.60 9.16 -17.77
CA HIS A 75 -11.50 9.06 -16.80
C HIS A 75 -11.25 10.30 -15.94
N ASN A 76 -12.24 11.19 -15.80
CA ASN A 76 -12.08 12.48 -15.15
C ASN A 76 -13.28 12.91 -14.28
N GLY A 77 -14.27 12.03 -14.10
CA GLY A 77 -15.46 12.27 -13.30
C GLY A 77 -16.66 12.80 -14.09
N THR A 78 -16.53 13.03 -15.40
CA THR A 78 -17.62 13.54 -16.25
C THR A 78 -18.39 12.46 -17.00
N GLY A 79 -17.91 11.22 -16.97
CA GLY A 79 -18.46 10.10 -17.72
C GLY A 79 -18.94 8.93 -16.85
N GLY A 80 -18.96 7.75 -17.49
CA GLY A 80 -19.53 6.53 -16.94
C GLY A 80 -21.01 6.34 -17.29
N GLU A 81 -21.46 5.09 -17.25
CA GLU A 81 -22.88 4.71 -17.33
C GLU A 81 -23.11 3.42 -16.54
N SER A 82 -24.35 3.19 -16.09
CA SER A 82 -24.72 1.96 -15.37
C SER A 82 -25.10 0.83 -16.32
N ILE A 83 -25.24 -0.37 -15.77
CA ILE A 83 -25.72 -1.53 -16.53
C ILE A 83 -27.20 -1.44 -16.93
N TYR A 84 -27.92 -0.47 -16.37
CA TYR A 84 -29.34 -0.23 -16.61
C TYR A 84 -29.59 0.94 -17.61
N GLY A 85 -28.53 1.63 -18.03
CA GLY A 85 -28.59 2.85 -18.85
C GLY A 85 -27.68 3.95 -18.29
N GLU A 86 -27.80 5.18 -18.80
CA GLU A 86 -26.96 6.30 -18.37
C GLU A 86 -26.95 6.47 -16.85
N LYS A 87 -28.14 6.42 -16.24
CA LYS A 87 -28.38 6.62 -14.81
C LYS A 87 -29.41 5.65 -14.26
N PHE A 88 -29.36 5.38 -12.96
CA PHE A 88 -30.41 4.69 -12.20
C PHE A 88 -30.69 5.37 -10.85
N GLU A 89 -31.85 5.04 -10.29
CA GLU A 89 -32.40 5.61 -9.06
C GLU A 89 -31.53 5.31 -7.82
N ASP A 90 -31.66 6.14 -6.78
CA ASP A 90 -31.14 5.82 -5.45
C ASP A 90 -31.98 4.67 -4.86
N GLU A 91 -31.36 3.50 -4.69
CA GLU A 91 -32.08 2.29 -4.29
C GLU A 91 -32.63 2.37 -2.85
N ASN A 92 -31.78 2.76 -1.90
CA ASN A 92 -32.15 3.18 -0.55
C ASN A 92 -30.95 3.82 0.16
N PHE A 93 -31.18 4.41 1.34
CA PHE A 93 -30.14 4.96 2.21
C PHE A 93 -30.11 4.23 3.57
N HIS A 94 -30.18 2.89 3.55
CA HIS A 94 -30.25 2.06 4.75
C HIS A 94 -29.01 2.22 5.64
N TYR A 95 -27.82 2.11 5.05
CA TYR A 95 -26.55 2.26 5.76
C TYR A 95 -26.10 3.72 5.81
N LYS A 96 -25.47 4.08 6.93
CA LYS A 96 -24.81 5.37 7.13
C LYS A 96 -23.34 5.30 6.76
N HIS A 97 -22.74 6.45 6.47
CA HIS A 97 -21.31 6.57 6.24
C HIS A 97 -20.54 6.73 7.56
N ASP A 98 -20.66 5.73 8.45
CA ASP A 98 -20.22 5.81 9.84
C ASP A 98 -18.78 5.31 10.10
N LYS A 99 -18.14 4.73 9.09
CA LYS A 99 -16.77 4.20 9.18
C LYS A 99 -15.98 4.36 7.88
N ALA A 100 -14.68 4.18 7.98
CA ALA A 100 -13.79 4.04 6.83
C ALA A 100 -14.02 2.69 6.12
N GLY A 101 -13.67 2.63 4.84
CA GLY A 101 -13.77 1.43 4.01
C GLY A 101 -15.17 1.15 3.47
N LEU A 102 -16.14 2.07 3.61
CA LEU A 102 -17.46 1.91 2.99
C LEU A 102 -17.37 2.23 1.49
N LEU A 103 -18.02 1.40 0.68
CA LEU A 103 -18.15 1.55 -0.76
C LEU A 103 -19.52 2.18 -1.08
N SER A 104 -19.52 3.30 -1.79
CA SER A 104 -20.72 4.13 -1.99
C SER A 104 -20.76 4.79 -3.37
N MET A 105 -21.97 5.03 -3.88
CA MET A 105 -22.17 5.57 -5.24
C MET A 105 -21.87 7.06 -5.31
N ALA A 106 -21.08 7.47 -6.31
CA ALA A 106 -20.99 8.88 -6.68
C ALA A 106 -22.18 9.27 -7.57
N ASN A 107 -22.71 10.47 -7.37
CA ASN A 107 -23.83 10.99 -8.16
C ASN A 107 -23.76 12.52 -8.29
N ALA A 108 -24.62 13.08 -9.15
CA ALA A 108 -24.78 14.52 -9.40
C ALA A 108 -26.11 15.06 -8.84
N GLY A 109 -26.61 14.45 -7.76
CA GLY A 109 -27.93 14.68 -7.18
C GLY A 109 -28.82 13.43 -7.19
N PRO A 110 -30.05 13.52 -6.67
CA PRO A 110 -30.94 12.37 -6.51
C PRO A 110 -31.12 11.59 -7.81
N ASN A 111 -31.07 10.26 -7.72
CA ASN A 111 -31.36 9.33 -8.82
C ASN A 111 -30.45 9.50 -10.05
N THR A 112 -29.17 9.82 -9.82
CA THR A 112 -28.18 9.98 -10.89
C THR A 112 -26.99 9.04 -10.76
N ASN A 113 -27.23 7.84 -10.21
CA ASN A 113 -26.19 6.83 -10.06
C ASN A 113 -25.79 6.26 -11.43
N GLY A 114 -24.49 6.18 -11.71
CA GLY A 114 -23.92 5.63 -12.94
C GLY A 114 -22.98 4.45 -12.64
N SER A 115 -21.72 4.58 -13.06
CA SER A 115 -20.64 3.63 -12.70
C SER A 115 -19.66 4.17 -11.66
N GLN A 116 -19.68 5.48 -11.40
CA GLN A 116 -18.73 6.09 -10.48
C GLN A 116 -19.04 5.73 -9.03
N PHE A 117 -17.98 5.50 -8.26
CA PHE A 117 -18.05 5.10 -6.86
C PHE A 117 -16.93 5.78 -6.07
N PHE A 118 -17.07 5.80 -4.75
CA PHE A 118 -16.00 6.17 -3.85
C PHE A 118 -15.88 5.19 -2.69
N ILE A 119 -14.68 5.15 -2.11
CA ILE A 119 -14.36 4.41 -0.89
C ILE A 119 -14.04 5.42 0.20
N THR A 120 -14.74 5.35 1.33
CA THR A 120 -14.48 6.26 2.45
C THR A 120 -13.15 5.92 3.12
N THR A 121 -12.40 6.93 3.57
CA THR A 121 -11.18 6.73 4.38
C THR A 121 -11.37 7.13 5.83
N VAL A 122 -12.50 7.79 6.12
CA VAL A 122 -12.97 8.20 7.45
C VAL A 122 -14.52 8.14 7.47
N PRO A 123 -15.19 8.25 8.64
CA PRO A 123 -16.63 8.48 8.69
C PRO A 123 -17.03 9.77 7.94
N THR A 124 -18.08 9.71 7.11
CA THR A 124 -18.54 10.82 6.26
C THR A 124 -20.07 11.06 6.36
N PRO A 125 -20.63 11.30 7.57
CA PRO A 125 -22.07 11.37 7.80
C PRO A 125 -22.80 12.49 7.04
N HIS A 126 -22.07 13.49 6.52
CA HIS A 126 -22.64 14.54 5.68
C HIS A 126 -23.12 14.05 4.30
N LEU A 127 -22.75 12.82 3.93
CA LEU A 127 -23.17 12.10 2.73
C LEU A 127 -24.42 11.21 2.97
N ASP A 128 -24.85 11.05 4.22
CA ASP A 128 -26.03 10.25 4.56
C ASP A 128 -27.30 10.80 3.88
N GLY A 129 -28.12 9.88 3.34
CA GLY A 129 -29.33 10.24 2.60
C GLY A 129 -29.08 10.86 1.21
N LYS A 130 -27.83 10.89 0.75
CA LYS A 130 -27.45 11.47 -0.55
C LYS A 130 -26.71 10.48 -1.46
N HIS A 131 -25.97 9.55 -0.88
CA HIS A 131 -25.20 8.54 -1.60
C HIS A 131 -25.56 7.15 -1.09
N VAL A 132 -25.80 6.21 -2.00
CA VAL A 132 -26.16 4.83 -1.67
C VAL A 132 -24.91 4.09 -1.24
N VAL A 133 -24.83 3.69 0.03
CA VAL A 133 -23.81 2.76 0.53
C VAL A 133 -24.22 1.34 0.15
N PHE A 134 -23.36 0.62 -0.57
CA PHE A 134 -23.69 -0.68 -1.15
C PHE A 134 -22.63 -1.76 -0.92
N GLY A 135 -21.61 -1.48 -0.12
CA GLY A 135 -20.61 -2.48 0.29
C GLY A 135 -19.56 -1.92 1.22
N HIS A 136 -18.54 -2.71 1.50
CA HIS A 136 -17.34 -2.26 2.18
C HIS A 136 -16.10 -3.06 1.77
N VAL A 137 -14.93 -2.49 2.06
CA VAL A 137 -13.65 -3.17 1.96
C VAL A 137 -13.62 -4.31 2.98
N LEU A 138 -13.45 -5.53 2.48
CA LEU A 138 -13.28 -6.74 3.26
C LEU A 138 -11.79 -7.04 3.51
N LYS A 139 -10.95 -6.87 2.49
CA LYS A 139 -9.48 -6.97 2.57
C LYS A 139 -8.82 -5.87 1.74
N GLY A 140 -7.60 -5.46 2.10
CA GLY A 140 -6.83 -4.49 1.33
C GLY A 140 -7.08 -3.03 1.74
N MET A 141 -7.54 -2.78 2.97
CA MET A 141 -7.72 -1.40 3.46
C MET A 141 -6.39 -0.63 3.50
N GLY A 142 -5.27 -1.31 3.66
CA GLY A 142 -3.94 -0.71 3.52
C GLY A 142 -3.68 -0.15 2.11
N VAL A 143 -4.18 -0.81 1.06
CA VAL A 143 -4.11 -0.31 -0.33
C VAL A 143 -4.92 0.97 -0.49
N VAL A 144 -6.12 1.02 0.11
CA VAL A 144 -6.96 2.23 0.13
C VAL A 144 -6.23 3.40 0.80
N LYS A 145 -5.60 3.16 1.97
CA LYS A 145 -4.79 4.18 2.67
C LYS A 145 -3.57 4.63 1.86
N MET A 146 -2.90 3.71 1.16
CA MET A 146 -1.80 4.06 0.26
C MET A 146 -2.30 4.95 -0.89
N LEU A 147 -3.41 4.61 -1.54
CA LEU A 147 -4.02 5.46 -2.57
C LEU A 147 -4.37 6.85 -2.01
N GLU A 148 -4.99 6.93 -0.83
CA GLU A 148 -5.30 8.20 -0.17
C GLU A 148 -4.05 9.07 0.07
N SER A 149 -2.92 8.44 0.42
CA SER A 149 -1.67 9.15 0.73
C SER A 149 -1.00 9.80 -0.49
N ILE A 150 -1.36 9.41 -1.71
CA ILE A 150 -0.75 9.90 -2.95
C ILE A 150 -0.95 11.42 -3.05
N ASP A 151 0.07 12.10 -3.56
CA ASP A 151 -0.02 13.54 -3.79
C ASP A 151 -1.03 13.86 -4.88
N THR A 152 -1.79 14.93 -4.67
CA THR A 152 -2.83 15.37 -5.59
C THR A 152 -2.64 16.81 -6.00
N LYS A 153 -3.14 17.15 -7.18
CA LYS A 153 -3.30 18.51 -7.69
C LYS A 153 -4.77 18.67 -8.06
N GLU A 154 -5.46 19.59 -7.38
CA GLU A 154 -6.90 19.79 -7.58
C GLU A 154 -7.67 18.47 -7.42
N ASP A 155 -7.37 17.74 -6.35
CA ASP A 155 -7.87 16.39 -6.02
C ASP A 155 -7.48 15.27 -7.00
N ALA A 156 -6.92 15.56 -8.19
CA ALA A 156 -6.45 14.53 -9.11
C ALA A 156 -5.05 14.02 -8.70
N PRO A 157 -4.81 12.70 -8.65
CA PRO A 157 -3.50 12.17 -8.27
C PRO A 157 -2.41 12.54 -9.29
N VAL A 158 -1.24 12.94 -8.79
CA VAL A 158 -0.09 13.32 -9.63
C VAL A 158 0.53 12.12 -10.34
N LYS A 159 0.39 10.92 -9.76
CA LYS A 159 0.77 9.64 -10.36
C LYS A 159 -0.49 8.89 -10.78
N PRO A 160 -0.52 8.26 -11.97
CA PRO A 160 -1.66 7.46 -12.38
C PRO A 160 -1.98 6.35 -11.36
N CYS A 161 -3.22 6.33 -10.87
CA CYS A 161 -3.74 5.33 -9.94
C CYS A 161 -4.84 4.54 -10.67
N VAL A 162 -4.55 3.31 -11.08
CA VAL A 162 -5.39 2.56 -12.03
C VAL A 162 -5.81 1.22 -11.46
N ILE A 163 -7.07 0.83 -11.70
CA ILE A 163 -7.55 -0.52 -11.47
C ILE A 163 -6.94 -1.41 -12.56
N ALA A 164 -5.77 -1.99 -12.30
CA ALA A 164 -5.03 -2.77 -13.29
C ALA A 164 -5.79 -4.03 -13.73
N ASP A 165 -6.53 -4.65 -12.80
CA ASP A 165 -7.42 -5.76 -13.07
C ASP A 165 -8.57 -5.78 -12.06
N CYS A 166 -9.70 -6.39 -12.43
CA CYS A 166 -10.85 -6.59 -11.56
C CYS A 166 -11.71 -7.76 -12.04
N GLY A 167 -12.53 -8.27 -11.13
CA GLY A 167 -13.40 -9.42 -11.34
C GLY A 167 -14.28 -9.70 -10.14
N GLU A 168 -15.04 -10.77 -10.22
CA GLU A 168 -15.77 -11.35 -9.10
C GLU A 168 -14.92 -12.43 -8.43
N HIS A 169 -14.96 -12.47 -7.10
CA HIS A 169 -14.33 -13.53 -6.31
C HIS A 169 -15.34 -14.66 -6.10
N LYS A 170 -15.00 -15.89 -6.51
CA LYS A 170 -15.89 -17.06 -6.41
C LYS A 170 -15.51 -17.95 -5.22
N ASP A 171 -16.47 -18.74 -4.75
CA ASP A 171 -16.23 -19.73 -3.71
C ASP A 171 -15.09 -20.68 -4.11
N GLY A 172 -14.06 -20.74 -3.26
CA GLY A 172 -12.86 -21.54 -3.49
C GLY A 172 -11.73 -20.82 -4.22
N ASP A 173 -11.93 -19.60 -4.70
CA ASP A 173 -10.83 -18.76 -5.16
C ASP A 173 -9.92 -18.40 -3.98
N SER A 174 -8.61 -18.30 -4.23
CA SER A 174 -7.70 -17.68 -3.26
C SER A 174 -8.01 -16.19 -3.18
N TRP A 175 -8.10 -15.64 -1.96
CA TRP A 175 -8.25 -14.20 -1.73
C TRP A 175 -7.20 -13.37 -2.50
N GLY A 176 -6.02 -13.95 -2.77
CA GLY A 176 -4.96 -13.31 -3.55
C GLY A 176 -4.50 -11.99 -2.93
N ALA A 177 -4.56 -11.90 -1.60
CA ALA A 177 -4.02 -10.78 -0.83
C ALA A 177 -2.49 -10.83 -0.71
N ALA A 178 -1.90 -11.99 -1.03
CA ALA A 178 -0.46 -12.16 -1.17
C ALA A 178 0.01 -11.70 -2.57
N SER A 179 1.27 -11.30 -2.66
CA SER A 179 1.83 -10.78 -3.91
C SER A 179 1.86 -11.85 -5.00
N SER A 180 1.42 -11.50 -6.20
CA SER A 180 1.44 -12.36 -7.39
C SER A 180 2.78 -12.35 -8.13
N ASP A 181 3.86 -11.96 -7.44
CA ASP A 181 5.19 -11.68 -8.01
C ASP A 181 6.08 -12.93 -8.18
N GLU A 182 5.48 -14.12 -8.25
CA GLU A 182 6.15 -15.43 -8.36
C GLU A 182 7.21 -15.71 -7.27
N SER A 183 7.31 -14.87 -6.24
CA SER A 183 8.36 -14.98 -5.23
C SER A 183 8.16 -16.14 -4.23
N GLY A 184 7.00 -16.80 -4.31
CA GLY A 184 6.53 -17.78 -3.33
C GLY A 184 6.07 -17.16 -2.00
N ASP A 185 5.81 -15.85 -1.98
CA ASP A 185 5.27 -15.16 -0.80
C ASP A 185 3.77 -15.47 -0.65
N SER A 186 3.40 -16.07 0.47
CA SER A 186 2.02 -16.45 0.78
C SER A 186 1.33 -15.51 1.77
N HIS A 187 2.01 -14.48 2.26
CA HIS A 187 1.50 -13.60 3.30
C HIS A 187 0.76 -12.42 2.66
N PRO A 188 -0.34 -11.92 3.24
CA PRO A 188 -0.98 -10.69 2.76
C PRO A 188 -0.03 -9.48 2.81
N ASP A 189 -0.18 -8.52 1.90
CA ASP A 189 0.68 -7.33 1.87
C ASP A 189 0.54 -6.43 3.12
N PHE A 190 -0.62 -6.51 3.78
CA PHE A 190 -0.97 -5.82 5.00
C PHE A 190 -1.26 -6.84 6.11
N PRO A 191 -0.62 -6.72 7.30
CA PRO A 191 -0.78 -7.67 8.38
C PRO A 191 -2.23 -7.81 8.88
N GLU A 192 -3.04 -6.75 8.82
CA GLU A 192 -4.44 -6.77 9.25
C GLU A 192 -5.33 -7.66 8.37
N ASP A 193 -4.85 -7.96 7.16
CA ASP A 193 -5.50 -8.88 6.24
C ASP A 193 -5.06 -10.34 6.47
N ALA A 194 -4.04 -10.58 7.30
CA ALA A 194 -3.60 -11.92 7.66
C ALA A 194 -4.53 -12.53 8.71
N ASP A 195 -4.91 -13.80 8.51
CA ASP A 195 -5.70 -14.55 9.49
C ASP A 195 -4.80 -15.03 10.64
N MET A 196 -4.22 -14.06 11.37
CA MET A 196 -3.30 -14.29 12.47
C MET A 196 -3.54 -13.31 13.61
N ASP A 197 -3.12 -13.70 14.81
CA ASP A 197 -3.12 -12.82 15.98
C ASP A 197 -1.90 -11.89 15.91
N LEU A 198 -2.14 -10.58 15.72
CA LEU A 198 -1.09 -9.57 15.63
C LEU A 198 -0.43 -9.25 16.98
N SER A 199 -0.95 -9.78 18.10
CA SER A 199 -0.26 -9.75 19.39
C SER A 199 0.74 -10.90 19.57
N ASP A 200 0.71 -11.91 18.69
CA ASP A 200 1.61 -13.06 18.71
C ASP A 200 2.95 -12.72 18.03
N VAL A 201 3.87 -12.21 18.84
CA VAL A 201 5.21 -11.76 18.45
C VAL A 201 6.01 -12.85 17.73
N ASP A 202 5.86 -14.12 18.15
CA ASP A 202 6.58 -15.24 17.54
C ASP A 202 6.10 -15.50 16.12
N LYS A 203 4.79 -15.40 15.87
CA LYS A 203 4.25 -15.50 14.51
C LYS A 203 4.63 -14.30 13.66
N LEU A 204 4.54 -13.08 14.17
CA LEU A 204 4.99 -11.87 13.45
C LEU A 204 6.45 -12.00 13.02
N LEU A 205 7.32 -12.41 13.94
CA LEU A 205 8.72 -12.63 13.68
C LEU A 205 8.94 -13.73 12.63
N SER A 206 8.20 -14.85 12.73
CA SER A 206 8.27 -15.94 11.74
C SER A 206 7.92 -15.44 10.33
N VAL A 207 6.86 -14.65 10.18
CA VAL A 207 6.45 -14.08 8.89
C VAL A 207 7.49 -13.10 8.37
N ALA A 208 7.97 -12.20 9.23
CA ALA A 208 9.00 -11.22 8.85
C ALA A 208 10.33 -11.88 8.44
N GLU A 209 10.74 -12.96 9.10
CA GLU A 209 11.92 -13.74 8.73
C GLU A 209 11.76 -14.43 7.38
N ASP A 210 10.59 -15.02 7.10
CA ASP A 210 10.29 -15.61 5.79
C ASP A 210 10.35 -14.56 4.67
N LEU A 211 9.66 -13.42 4.86
CA LEU A 211 9.69 -12.28 3.94
C LEU A 211 11.11 -11.73 3.72
N LYS A 212 11.90 -11.58 4.80
CA LYS A 212 13.30 -11.18 4.71
C LYS A 212 14.12 -12.20 3.91
N ASN A 213 13.86 -13.50 4.09
CA ASN A 213 14.54 -14.55 3.33
C ASN A 213 14.17 -14.54 1.85
N ILE A 214 12.91 -14.26 1.50
CA ILE A 214 12.48 -14.02 0.12
C ILE A 214 13.23 -12.80 -0.45
N GLY A 215 13.25 -11.68 0.29
CA GLY A 215 14.00 -10.47 -0.07
C GLY A 215 15.49 -10.75 -0.31
N ASN A 216 16.12 -11.57 0.53
CA ASN A 216 17.52 -11.98 0.36
C ASN A 216 17.74 -12.78 -0.94
N ARG A 217 16.80 -13.65 -1.33
CA ARG A 217 16.87 -14.39 -2.61
C ARG A 217 16.74 -13.44 -3.80
N LEU A 218 15.81 -12.49 -3.74
CA LEU A 218 15.63 -11.47 -4.78
C LEU A 218 16.86 -10.56 -4.89
N PHE A 219 17.44 -10.16 -3.77
CA PHE A 219 18.70 -9.42 -3.72
C PHE A 219 19.84 -10.17 -4.43
N ARG A 220 20.04 -11.45 -4.13
CA ARG A 220 21.07 -12.26 -4.82
C ARG A 220 20.84 -12.37 -6.33
N SER A 221 19.58 -12.28 -6.74
CA SER A 221 19.15 -12.29 -8.15
C SER A 221 19.19 -10.90 -8.80
N GLN A 222 19.70 -9.88 -8.09
CA GLN A 222 19.76 -8.48 -8.52
C GLN A 222 18.40 -7.81 -8.76
N ALA A 223 17.31 -8.41 -8.26
CA ALA A 223 15.97 -7.83 -8.28
C ALA A 223 15.81 -6.87 -7.09
N TRP A 224 16.55 -5.77 -7.10
CA TRP A 224 16.71 -4.86 -5.95
C TRP A 224 15.38 -4.24 -5.50
N GLU A 225 14.55 -3.80 -6.44
CA GLU A 225 13.24 -3.19 -6.13
C GLU A 225 12.29 -4.20 -5.48
N ALA A 226 12.18 -5.40 -6.06
CA ALA A 226 11.39 -6.49 -5.48
C ALA A 226 11.91 -6.89 -4.09
N ALA A 227 13.24 -6.92 -3.90
CA ALA A 227 13.83 -7.17 -2.59
C ALA A 227 13.44 -6.10 -1.56
N VAL A 228 13.50 -4.82 -1.94
CA VAL A 228 13.03 -3.70 -1.10
C VAL A 228 11.57 -3.90 -0.72
N ASN A 229 10.69 -4.24 -1.68
CA ASN A 229 9.27 -4.47 -1.39
C ASN A 229 9.06 -5.56 -0.34
N LYS A 230 9.86 -6.65 -0.35
CA LYS A 230 9.79 -7.70 0.67
C LYS A 230 10.32 -7.27 2.03
N TYR A 231 11.44 -6.54 2.10
CA TYR A 231 11.94 -6.00 3.37
C TYR A 231 10.96 -4.99 3.98
N SER A 232 10.40 -4.12 3.14
CA SER A 232 9.34 -3.18 3.47
C SER A 232 8.11 -3.90 4.04
N LYS A 233 7.68 -5.00 3.42
CA LYS A 233 6.59 -5.83 3.92
C LYS A 233 6.93 -6.50 5.26
N ALA A 234 8.14 -7.04 5.40
CA ALA A 234 8.60 -7.62 6.66
C ALA A 234 8.53 -6.59 7.80
N LEU A 235 8.98 -5.35 7.56
CA LEU A 235 8.88 -4.26 8.53
C LEU A 235 7.44 -3.97 8.93
N ARG A 236 6.49 -3.91 7.97
CA ARG A 236 5.06 -3.74 8.30
C ARG A 236 4.54 -4.82 9.26
N TYR A 237 4.93 -6.08 9.07
CA TYR A 237 4.56 -7.16 10.00
C TYR A 237 5.19 -6.97 11.39
N LEU A 238 6.44 -6.53 11.47
CA LEU A 238 7.10 -6.26 12.75
C LEU A 238 6.46 -5.09 13.52
N GLU A 239 5.77 -4.18 12.83
CA GLU A 239 5.04 -3.08 13.46
C GLU A 239 3.59 -3.39 13.80
N ALA A 240 3.06 -4.50 13.30
CA ALA A 240 1.62 -4.77 13.33
C ALA A 240 1.06 -4.89 14.76
N GLY A 241 1.86 -5.35 15.72
CA GLY A 241 1.47 -5.39 17.13
C GLY A 241 1.44 -4.01 17.81
N GLY A 242 1.97 -2.98 17.15
CA GLY A 242 1.95 -1.60 17.61
C GLY A 242 2.67 -1.35 18.95
N ASP A 243 2.38 -0.20 19.54
CA ASP A 243 2.93 0.20 20.85
C ASP A 243 2.29 -0.58 22.02
N GLU A 244 1.27 -1.39 21.77
CA GLU A 244 0.59 -2.20 22.79
C GLU A 244 1.39 -3.45 23.19
N LEU A 245 2.36 -3.86 22.36
CA LEU A 245 3.26 -4.96 22.69
C LEU A 245 4.15 -4.60 23.90
N PRO A 246 4.38 -5.53 24.85
CA PRO A 246 5.35 -5.36 25.91
C PRO A 246 6.75 -4.97 25.39
N GLU A 247 7.52 -4.21 26.17
CA GLU A 247 8.83 -3.71 25.74
C GLU A 247 9.82 -4.84 25.38
N ASP A 248 9.79 -5.95 26.12
CA ASP A 248 10.60 -7.14 25.86
C ASP A 248 10.21 -7.85 24.57
N ALA A 249 8.90 -7.88 24.26
CA ALA A 249 8.37 -8.35 22.99
C ALA A 249 8.83 -7.47 21.83
N GLN A 250 8.78 -6.14 21.97
CA GLN A 250 9.26 -5.21 20.95
C GLN A 250 10.77 -5.40 20.67
N LYS A 251 11.58 -5.53 21.72
CA LYS A 251 13.03 -5.78 21.61
C LYS A 251 13.36 -7.07 20.85
N LYS A 252 12.48 -8.07 20.91
CA LYS A 252 12.65 -9.33 20.17
C LYS A 252 12.54 -9.14 18.64
N LEU A 253 11.83 -8.12 18.19
CA LEU A 253 11.60 -7.81 16.77
C LEU A 253 12.72 -6.95 16.15
N GLU A 254 13.42 -6.17 16.98
CA GLU A 254 14.46 -5.23 16.55
C GLU A 254 15.59 -5.85 15.70
N PRO A 255 16.13 -7.05 16.00
CA PRO A 255 17.22 -7.62 15.19
C PRO A 255 16.81 -7.87 13.73
N THR A 256 15.58 -8.33 13.51
CA THR A 256 15.04 -8.57 12.17
C THR A 256 14.72 -7.26 11.47
N ALA A 257 14.14 -6.29 12.18
CA ALA A 257 13.91 -4.94 11.64
C ALA A 257 15.23 -4.28 11.19
N LEU A 258 16.25 -4.30 12.05
CA LEU A 258 17.60 -3.79 11.74
C LEU A 258 18.18 -4.46 10.49
N SER A 259 18.05 -5.78 10.37
CA SER A 259 18.51 -6.49 9.17
C SER A 259 17.75 -6.06 7.92
N CYS A 260 16.43 -5.85 8.00
CA CYS A 260 15.62 -5.36 6.88
C CYS A 260 16.05 -3.95 6.45
N PHE A 261 16.24 -3.01 7.38
CA PHE A 261 16.72 -1.66 7.06
C PHE A 261 18.08 -1.65 6.39
N LEU A 262 19.03 -2.41 6.97
CA LEU A 262 20.34 -2.57 6.39
C LEU A 262 20.24 -3.11 4.95
N ASN A 263 19.47 -4.16 4.73
CA ASN A 263 19.32 -4.76 3.40
C ASN A 263 18.63 -3.81 2.41
N THR A 264 17.62 -3.06 2.85
CA THR A 264 16.96 -2.01 2.06
C THR A 264 17.96 -0.93 1.65
N ALA A 265 18.77 -0.41 2.59
CA ALA A 265 19.82 0.56 2.29
C ALA A 265 20.81 0.01 1.25
N ALA A 266 21.21 -1.26 1.37
CA ALA A 266 22.09 -1.90 0.40
C ALA A 266 21.48 -1.97 -1.01
N CYS A 267 20.18 -2.29 -1.13
CA CYS A 267 19.46 -2.28 -2.41
C CYS A 267 19.44 -0.87 -3.02
N LYS A 268 19.07 0.13 -2.22
CA LYS A 268 18.96 1.52 -2.67
C LYS A 268 20.29 2.10 -3.11
N LEU A 269 21.40 1.75 -2.45
CA LEU A 269 22.76 2.07 -2.92
C LEU A 269 23.06 1.43 -4.27
N LYS A 270 22.67 0.16 -4.51
CA LYS A 270 22.82 -0.48 -5.83
C LYS A 270 22.00 0.21 -6.92
N MET A 271 20.87 0.80 -6.54
CA MET A 271 20.00 1.57 -7.43
C MET A 271 20.36 3.06 -7.52
N GLN A 272 21.40 3.52 -6.82
CA GLN A 272 21.79 4.95 -6.74
C GLN A 272 20.70 5.87 -6.18
N LEU A 273 19.78 5.33 -5.37
CA LEU A 273 18.76 6.09 -4.65
C LEU A 273 19.36 6.62 -3.34
N TRP A 274 20.25 7.60 -3.46
CA TRP A 274 21.12 8.03 -2.35
C TRP A 274 20.36 8.54 -1.14
N GLN A 275 19.39 9.45 -1.34
CA GLN A 275 18.59 9.99 -0.25
C GLN A 275 17.79 8.90 0.46
N GLU A 276 17.16 8.01 -0.30
CA GLU A 276 16.36 6.94 0.28
C GLU A 276 17.23 5.91 1.02
N ALA A 277 18.47 5.67 0.56
CA ALA A 277 19.42 4.79 1.23
C ALA A 277 19.86 5.38 2.58
N LEU A 278 20.08 6.69 2.61
CA LEU A 278 20.39 7.46 3.81
C LEU A 278 19.25 7.35 4.82
N ASP A 279 18.00 7.54 4.39
CA ASP A 279 16.83 7.41 5.26
C ASP A 279 16.78 6.01 5.90
N SER A 280 16.97 4.95 5.11
CA SER A 280 17.02 3.58 5.64
C SER A 280 18.21 3.31 6.57
N CYS A 281 19.34 3.99 6.38
CA CYS A 281 20.47 3.92 7.31
C CYS A 281 20.17 4.65 8.63
N ASN A 282 19.43 5.76 8.60
CA ASN A 282 19.02 6.46 9.82
C ASN A 282 18.10 5.58 10.67
N GLU A 283 17.10 4.95 10.07
CA GLU A 283 16.21 4.00 10.74
C GLU A 283 17.00 2.84 11.39
N ALA A 284 18.01 2.30 10.70
CA ALA A 284 18.91 1.29 11.28
C ALA A 284 19.73 1.82 12.47
N LEU A 285 20.13 3.09 12.45
CA LEU A 285 20.91 3.72 13.52
C LEU A 285 20.07 4.16 14.70
N GLU A 286 18.77 4.43 14.50
CA GLU A 286 17.83 4.63 15.60
C GLU A 286 17.66 3.35 16.43
N LEU A 287 17.68 2.18 15.78
CA LEU A 287 17.69 0.88 16.48
C LEU A 287 19.05 0.55 17.11
N ASN A 288 20.15 0.91 16.45
CA ASN A 288 21.49 0.65 16.95
C ASN A 288 22.48 1.71 16.44
N GLU A 289 22.73 2.74 17.25
CA GLU A 289 23.59 3.88 16.89
C GLU A 289 25.06 3.50 16.62
N ALA A 290 25.49 2.34 17.11
CA ALA A 290 26.84 1.81 16.96
C ALA A 290 26.96 0.82 15.78
N ASN A 291 25.93 0.69 14.94
CA ASN A 291 25.96 -0.23 13.81
C ASN A 291 26.90 0.26 12.70
N THR A 292 28.08 -0.35 12.60
CA THR A 292 29.12 0.04 11.64
C THR A 292 28.69 -0.14 10.18
N LYS A 293 27.88 -1.17 9.87
CA LYS A 293 27.33 -1.37 8.52
C LYS A 293 26.39 -0.24 8.11
N ALA A 294 25.56 0.25 9.03
CA ALA A 294 24.67 1.37 8.76
C ALA A 294 25.47 2.66 8.53
N LEU A 295 26.46 2.97 9.40
CA LEU A 295 27.35 4.13 9.24
C LEU A 295 28.10 4.11 7.92
N PHE A 296 28.67 2.96 7.55
CA PHE A 296 29.41 2.82 6.30
C PHE A 296 28.53 3.04 5.07
N ARG A 297 27.33 2.41 5.05
CA ARG A 297 26.36 2.59 3.96
C ARG A 297 25.83 4.02 3.89
N ARG A 298 25.63 4.68 5.03
CA ARG A 298 25.21 6.09 5.08
C ARG A 298 26.29 7.00 4.53
N ALA A 299 27.56 6.74 4.84
CA ALA A 299 28.69 7.46 4.24
C ALA A 299 28.73 7.30 2.71
N GLN A 300 28.48 6.09 2.17
CA GLN A 300 28.37 5.87 0.72
C GLN A 300 27.22 6.68 0.09
N ALA A 301 26.07 6.77 0.78
CA ALA A 301 24.95 7.58 0.34
C ALA A 301 25.29 9.09 0.33
N TRP A 302 25.92 9.59 1.40
CA TRP A 302 26.40 10.97 1.48
C TRP A 302 27.39 11.31 0.36
N GLN A 303 28.31 10.41 0.04
CA GLN A 303 29.22 10.57 -1.11
C GLN A 303 28.46 10.67 -2.44
N GLY A 304 27.43 9.84 -2.64
CA GLY A 304 26.54 9.94 -3.80
C GLY A 304 25.84 11.29 -3.91
N LEU A 305 25.48 11.90 -2.76
CA LEU A 305 24.93 13.25 -2.65
C LEU A 305 25.97 14.38 -2.71
N LYS A 306 27.27 14.04 -2.73
CA LYS A 306 28.41 14.98 -2.67
C LYS A 306 28.57 15.74 -1.35
N GLU A 307 27.98 15.21 -0.27
CA GLU A 307 28.10 15.72 1.10
C GLU A 307 29.29 15.03 1.80
N PHE A 308 30.51 15.43 1.43
CA PHE A 308 31.73 14.73 1.84
C PHE A 308 32.10 14.89 3.32
N SER A 309 31.69 15.99 3.96
CA SER A 309 31.92 16.22 5.39
C SER A 309 31.18 15.19 6.26
N GLU A 310 29.94 14.92 5.89
CA GLU A 310 29.00 14.01 6.53
C GLU A 310 29.49 12.57 6.35
N ALA A 311 29.89 12.21 5.13
CA ALA A 311 30.49 10.92 4.85
C ALA A 311 31.74 10.66 5.72
N MET A 312 32.62 11.65 5.85
CA MET A 312 33.84 11.53 6.67
C MET A 312 33.51 11.42 8.16
N ALA A 313 32.47 12.09 8.65
CA ALA A 313 32.03 11.99 10.03
C ALA A 313 31.54 10.57 10.36
N ASP A 314 30.73 9.97 9.49
CA ASP A 314 30.23 8.61 9.65
C ASP A 314 31.34 7.56 9.60
N LEU A 315 32.29 7.69 8.66
CA LEU A 315 33.45 6.78 8.56
C LEU A 315 34.34 6.84 9.81
N LYS A 316 34.60 8.06 10.34
CA LYS A 316 35.34 8.22 11.60
C LYS A 316 34.62 7.58 12.78
N LYS A 317 33.30 7.77 12.86
CA LYS A 317 32.48 7.14 13.91
C LYS A 317 32.56 5.61 13.81
N ALA A 318 32.44 5.05 12.60
CA ALA A 318 32.56 3.61 12.38
C ALA A 318 33.95 3.07 12.78
N GLN A 319 35.02 3.76 12.37
CA GLN A 319 36.40 3.38 12.70
C GLN A 319 36.67 3.39 14.21
N GLY A 320 36.07 4.34 14.94
CA GLY A 320 36.17 4.40 16.40
C GLY A 320 35.53 3.20 17.12
N ILE A 321 34.55 2.55 16.48
CA ILE A 321 33.82 1.39 17.03
C ILE A 321 34.55 0.07 16.70
N THR A 322 35.01 -0.09 15.44
CA THR A 322 35.76 -1.28 14.99
C THR A 322 37.14 -0.89 14.41
N PRO A 323 38.16 -0.65 15.27
CA PRO A 323 39.48 -0.20 14.83
C PRO A 323 40.27 -1.24 13.98
N GLU A 324 39.79 -2.49 13.90
CA GLU A 324 40.42 -3.59 13.16
C GLU A 324 39.94 -3.73 11.70
N ASP A 325 38.86 -3.07 11.29
CA ASP A 325 38.31 -3.08 9.90
C ASP A 325 39.12 -2.21 8.92
N LYS A 326 40.46 -2.30 8.99
CA LYS A 326 41.38 -1.52 8.14
C LYS A 326 41.29 -1.87 6.64
N GLY A 327 40.65 -2.99 6.30
CA GLY A 327 40.57 -3.51 4.93
C GLY A 327 39.55 -2.81 4.02
N GLU A 328 38.46 -2.26 4.57
CA GLU A 328 37.40 -1.62 3.76
C GLU A 328 37.43 -0.09 3.79
N ILE A 329 38.11 0.52 4.77
CA ILE A 329 38.09 1.98 4.99
C ILE A 329 39.11 2.72 4.07
N ILE A 330 40.11 2.03 3.51
CA ILE A 330 41.28 2.66 2.86
C ILE A 330 41.18 2.75 1.32
N VAL A 331 40.06 2.36 0.70
CA VAL A 331 39.90 2.51 -0.76
C VAL A 331 38.71 3.39 -1.11
N LEU A 332 38.87 4.70 -0.91
CA LEU A 332 38.04 5.70 -1.60
C LEU A 332 38.99 6.78 -2.17
N PRO A 333 38.94 7.05 -3.49
CA PRO A 333 39.82 7.99 -4.18
C PRO A 333 39.61 9.46 -3.81
#